data_AF-A0A453EDR2-F1
#
_entry.id   AF-A0A453EDR2-F1
#
_cell.length_a   1.000
_cell.length_b   1.000
_cell.length_c   1.000
_cell.angle_alpha   90.00
_cell.angle_beta   90.00
_cell.angle_gamma   90.00
#
_symmetry.space_group_name_H-M   'P 1'
#
loop_
_entity.id
_entity.type
_entity.pdbx_description
1 polymer ?
#
loop_
_entity_poly.entity_id
_entity_poly.type
_entity_poly.pdbx_seq_one_letter_code
_entity_poly.pdbx_strand_id
1 'polypeptide(L)'
;MDHTCIGGFVQSKFAAENSIYFVIFTASCLLPISPCTSTLFFQVHEFLSTLVDARDELLQKSENTRRSITIRKAMLSNSRNGRSSHDHLRLCQQVDKLEFEYERLKKDASIYHNLHEQLQLSSCYKLMEESNDEAEKRIREGAFAKGVRDTAFEELLAVEKKDNAFWRRDGKLRSISDSM
;
A
#
# COMPACT_ATOMS: atom_id res chain seq x y z
N MET A 1 10.23 -24.56 31.52
CA MET A 1 11.04 -24.12 30.35
C MET A 1 10.22 -24.51 29.16
N ASP A 2 9.35 -23.59 28.77
CA ASP A 2 8.07 -23.92 28.16
C ASP A 2 8.19 -23.77 26.66
N HIS A 3 8.29 -24.92 25.99
CA HIS A 3 7.93 -25.04 24.59
C HIS A 3 6.49 -25.53 24.55
N THR A 4 5.60 -24.75 23.94
CA THR A 4 4.41 -25.16 23.14
C THR A 4 3.36 -24.06 23.23
N CYS A 5 3.43 -23.03 22.37
CA CYS A 5 2.36 -22.05 22.19
C CYS A 5 2.48 -21.31 20.84
N ILE A 6 2.54 -22.04 19.72
CA ILE A 6 2.39 -21.43 18.37
C ILE A 6 1.37 -22.18 17.49
N GLY A 7 0.92 -23.38 17.89
CA GLY A 7 -0.04 -24.18 17.11
C GLY A 7 -1.52 -23.80 17.28
N GLY A 8 -1.88 -22.94 18.23
CA GLY A 8 -3.29 -22.68 18.58
C GLY A 8 -4.00 -21.57 17.78
N PHE A 9 -3.28 -20.73 17.05
CA PHE A 9 -3.88 -19.53 16.44
C PHE A 9 -4.47 -19.79 15.03
N VAL A 10 -4.06 -20.87 14.37
CA VAL A 10 -4.45 -21.16 12.98
C VAL A 10 -5.68 -22.07 12.90
N GLN A 11 -6.02 -22.80 13.96
CA GLN A 11 -7.10 -23.80 13.92
C GLN A 11 -8.44 -23.32 14.51
N SER A 12 -8.45 -22.19 15.22
CA SER A 12 -9.67 -21.62 15.82
C SER A 12 -10.41 -20.62 14.89
N LYS A 13 -9.75 -20.10 13.85
CA LYS A 13 -10.28 -18.98 13.05
C LYS A 13 -11.04 -19.36 11.77
N PHE A 14 -11.36 -20.64 11.56
CA PHE A 14 -12.32 -21.05 10.51
C PHE A 14 -13.79 -20.99 11.00
N ALA A 15 -14.03 -20.83 12.31
CA ALA A 15 -15.35 -20.48 12.84
C ALA A 15 -15.64 -18.96 12.77
N ALA A 16 -14.76 -18.19 12.11
CA ALA A 16 -14.79 -16.73 12.05
C ALA A 16 -15.28 -16.20 10.69
N GLU A 17 -16.05 -16.98 9.93
CA GLU A 17 -16.76 -16.50 8.72
C GLU A 17 -17.71 -15.32 9.02
N ASN A 18 -17.98 -15.03 10.30
CA ASN A 18 -18.76 -13.87 10.76
C ASN A 18 -17.92 -12.73 11.38
N SER A 19 -16.60 -12.87 11.53
CA SER A 19 -15.80 -11.90 12.30
C SER A 19 -15.38 -10.66 11.49
N ILE A 20 -15.14 -10.80 10.18
CA ILE A 20 -14.86 -9.64 9.32
C ILE A 20 -16.14 -8.82 9.13
N TYR A 21 -17.28 -9.50 8.92
CA TYR A 21 -18.60 -8.85 8.95
C TYR A 21 -18.83 -8.15 10.28
N PHE A 22 -18.45 -8.73 11.42
CA PHE A 22 -18.61 -8.08 12.72
C PHE A 22 -17.78 -6.79 12.86
N VAL A 23 -16.53 -6.74 12.37
CA VAL A 23 -15.72 -5.50 12.42
C VAL A 23 -16.29 -4.42 11.48
N ILE A 24 -16.73 -4.78 10.28
CA ILE A 24 -17.34 -3.85 9.32
C ILE A 24 -18.75 -3.41 9.80
N PHE A 25 -19.52 -4.30 10.40
CA PHE A 25 -20.88 -4.06 10.88
C PHE A 25 -20.89 -3.25 12.18
N THR A 26 -19.96 -3.52 13.12
CA THR A 26 -19.82 -2.70 14.35
C THR A 26 -19.33 -1.28 14.05
N ALA A 27 -18.49 -1.09 13.03
CA ALA A 27 -18.12 0.24 12.56
C ALA A 27 -19.29 0.98 11.88
N SER A 28 -20.19 0.25 11.22
CA SER A 28 -21.36 0.80 10.52
C SER A 28 -22.54 1.13 11.44
N CYS A 29 -22.66 0.48 12.61
CA CYS A 29 -23.79 0.66 13.53
C CYS A 29 -23.59 1.72 14.64
N LEU A 30 -22.39 2.32 14.78
CA LEU A 30 -22.09 3.28 15.86
C LEU A 30 -21.90 4.72 15.42
N LEU A 31 -22.03 5.04 14.13
CA LEU A 31 -21.90 6.42 13.64
C LEU A 31 -23.15 6.85 12.88
N PRO A 32 -23.78 7.98 13.25
CA PRO A 32 -24.86 8.55 12.47
C PRO A 32 -24.30 8.84 11.07
N ILE A 33 -25.05 8.40 10.05
CA ILE A 33 -24.74 8.55 8.63
C ILE A 33 -24.63 10.05 8.33
N SER A 34 -23.42 10.55 8.49
CA SER A 34 -22.90 11.87 8.12
C SER A 34 -22.05 11.67 6.85
N PRO A 35 -21.65 12.70 6.08
CA PRO A 35 -21.13 12.57 4.72
C PRO A 35 -19.70 11.96 4.62
N CYS A 36 -19.30 11.14 5.59
CA CYS A 36 -17.98 10.53 5.73
C CYS A 36 -17.87 9.14 5.09
N THR A 37 -18.50 8.90 3.94
CA THR A 37 -18.23 7.67 3.15
C THR A 37 -16.81 7.66 2.59
N SER A 38 -16.28 8.85 2.26
CA SER A 38 -14.94 9.04 1.71
C SER A 38 -13.83 8.58 2.65
N THR A 39 -13.91 8.88 3.96
CA THR A 39 -12.85 8.51 4.92
C THR A 39 -12.74 7.01 5.17
N LEU A 40 -13.87 6.29 5.17
CA LEU A 40 -13.87 4.84 5.34
C LEU A 40 -13.30 4.13 4.12
N PHE A 41 -13.66 4.59 2.91
CA PHE A 41 -13.12 4.06 1.67
C PHE A 41 -11.59 4.20 1.62
N PHE A 42 -11.05 5.38 1.95
CA PHE A 42 -9.60 5.59 2.01
C PHE A 42 -8.90 4.66 3.01
N GLN A 43 -9.48 4.44 4.19
CA GLN A 43 -8.92 3.51 5.18
C GLN A 43 -8.90 2.06 4.69
N VAL A 44 -9.96 1.62 4.01
CA VAL A 44 -10.01 0.27 3.44
C VAL A 44 -9.00 0.12 2.29
N HIS A 45 -8.85 1.14 1.46
CA HIS A 45 -7.86 1.16 0.38
C HIS A 45 -6.41 1.16 0.92
N GLU A 46 -6.13 1.92 1.97
CA GLU A 46 -4.82 1.92 2.65
C GLU A 46 -4.51 0.54 3.25
N PHE A 47 -5.52 -0.10 3.86
CA PHE A 47 -5.38 -1.46 4.36
C PHE A 47 -5.07 -2.47 3.24
N LEU A 48 -5.79 -2.42 2.11
CA LEU A 48 -5.50 -3.27 0.95
C LEU A 48 -4.08 -3.06 0.42
N SER A 49 -3.63 -1.80 0.34
CA SER A 49 -2.26 -1.46 -0.06
C SER A 49 -1.23 -2.07 0.90
N THR A 50 -1.49 -2.01 2.21
CA THR A 50 -0.64 -2.62 3.23
C THR A 50 -0.56 -4.15 3.10
N LEU A 51 -1.65 -4.82 2.70
CA LEU A 51 -1.63 -6.27 2.44
C LEU A 51 -0.72 -6.63 1.25
N VAL A 52 -0.73 -5.79 0.21
CA VAL A 52 0.15 -5.93 -0.96
C VAL A 52 1.61 -5.75 -0.57
N ASP A 53 1.92 -4.69 0.19
CA ASP A 53 3.28 -4.43 0.67
C ASP A 53 3.81 -5.58 1.54
N ALA A 54 2.99 -6.08 2.46
CA ALA A 54 3.35 -7.21 3.32
C ALA A 54 3.60 -8.49 2.51
N ARG A 55 2.77 -8.77 1.50
CA ARG A 55 2.97 -9.89 0.56
C ARG A 55 4.31 -9.73 -0.17
N ASP A 56 4.59 -8.55 -0.69
CA ASP A 56 5.80 -8.30 -1.49
C ASP A 56 7.07 -8.40 -0.64
N GLU A 57 7.03 -7.94 0.62
CA GLU A 57 8.12 -8.15 1.57
C GLU A 57 8.36 -9.65 1.85
N LEU A 58 7.30 -10.44 2.01
CA LEU A 58 7.40 -11.89 2.21
C LEU A 58 7.96 -12.60 0.96
N LEU A 59 7.51 -12.20 -0.23
CA LEU A 59 8.04 -12.72 -1.49
C LEU A 59 9.52 -12.37 -1.65
N GLN A 60 9.91 -11.13 -1.38
CA GLN A 60 11.31 -10.71 -1.41
C GLN A 60 12.17 -11.51 -0.41
N LYS A 61 11.69 -11.73 0.81
CA LYS A 61 12.35 -12.60 1.79
C LYS A 61 12.48 -14.04 1.27
N SER A 62 11.42 -14.59 0.68
CA SER A 62 11.45 -15.95 0.11
C SER A 62 12.50 -16.08 -1.00
N GLU A 63 12.66 -15.05 -1.83
CA GLU A 63 13.64 -15.02 -2.90
C GLU A 63 15.08 -14.95 -2.38
N ASN A 64 15.31 -14.17 -1.32
CA ASN A 64 16.60 -14.15 -0.64
C ASN A 64 16.93 -15.51 0.01
N THR A 65 15.95 -16.15 0.64
CA THR A 65 16.08 -17.50 1.21
C THR A 65 16.37 -18.53 0.11
N ARG A 66 15.67 -18.46 -1.03
CA ARG A 66 15.89 -19.33 -2.20
C ARG A 66 17.31 -19.23 -2.72
N ARG A 67 17.86 -18.02 -2.89
CA ARG A 67 19.27 -17.81 -3.27
C ARG A 67 20.22 -18.42 -2.25
N SER A 68 19.93 -18.23 -0.96
CA SER A 68 20.67 -18.82 0.15
C SER A 68 20.70 -20.35 0.13
N ILE A 69 19.60 -21.00 -0.21
CA ILE A 69 19.51 -22.45 -0.40
C ILE A 69 20.39 -22.87 -1.57
N THR A 70 20.24 -22.22 -2.73
CA THR A 70 21.01 -22.53 -3.94
C THR A 70 22.52 -22.46 -3.70
N ILE A 71 23.00 -21.39 -3.05
CA ILE A 71 24.41 -21.23 -2.71
C ILE A 71 24.88 -22.38 -1.81
N ARG A 72 24.15 -22.71 -0.74
CA ARG A 72 24.54 -23.79 0.19
C ARG A 72 24.48 -25.17 -0.47
N LYS A 73 23.51 -25.44 -1.32
CA LYS A 73 23.45 -26.69 -2.12
C LYS A 73 24.65 -26.80 -3.06
N ALA A 74 25.05 -25.70 -3.72
CA ALA A 74 26.28 -25.67 -4.53
C ALA A 74 27.54 -25.88 -3.67
N MET A 75 27.56 -25.35 -2.44
CA MET A 75 28.65 -25.62 -1.48
C MET A 75 28.71 -27.09 -1.06
N LEU A 76 27.57 -27.78 -0.96
CA LEU A 76 27.50 -29.22 -0.68
C LEU A 76 27.99 -30.06 -1.87
N SER A 77 27.60 -29.70 -3.10
CA SER A 77 28.05 -30.42 -4.31
C SER A 77 29.55 -30.24 -4.58
N ASN A 78 30.12 -29.08 -4.23
CA ASN A 78 31.54 -28.77 -4.40
C ASN A 78 32.41 -29.28 -3.24
N SER A 79 31.84 -29.96 -2.24
CA SER A 79 32.49 -30.36 -0.98
C SER A 79 33.53 -31.50 -1.10
N ARG A 80 34.09 -31.77 -2.30
CA ARG A 80 34.79 -33.04 -2.57
C ARG A 80 36.16 -33.19 -1.90
N ASN A 81 36.85 -32.12 -1.46
CA ASN A 81 38.30 -32.20 -1.16
C ASN A 81 38.79 -31.55 0.17
N GLY A 82 37.98 -31.36 1.22
CA GLY A 82 38.57 -30.85 2.47
C GLY A 82 37.67 -30.42 3.63
N ARG A 83 36.39 -30.77 3.64
CA ARG A 83 35.50 -30.44 4.77
C ARG A 83 35.40 -31.60 5.76
N SER A 84 35.42 -31.27 7.04
CA SER A 84 35.08 -32.22 8.10
C SER A 84 33.66 -32.77 7.87
N SER A 85 33.45 -34.06 8.17
CA SER A 85 32.11 -34.66 8.18
C SER A 85 31.13 -33.87 9.05
N HIS A 86 31.63 -33.21 10.10
CA HIS A 86 30.83 -32.36 10.97
C HIS A 86 30.35 -31.08 10.26
N ASP A 87 31.22 -30.44 9.48
CA ASP A 87 30.86 -29.24 8.72
C ASP A 87 29.86 -29.55 7.60
N HIS A 88 29.99 -30.72 6.99
CA HIS A 88 29.05 -31.21 5.98
C HIS A 88 27.65 -31.40 6.57
N LEU A 89 27.54 -32.08 7.72
CA LEU A 89 26.26 -32.28 8.41
C LEU A 89 25.61 -30.95 8.81
N ARG A 90 26.40 -30.01 9.34
CA ARG A 90 25.91 -28.68 9.72
C ARG A 90 25.36 -27.91 8.52
N LEU A 91 26.02 -28.00 7.36
CA LEU A 91 25.55 -27.38 6.13
C LEU A 91 24.24 -28.00 5.63
N CYS A 92 24.07 -29.32 5.69
CA CYS A 92 22.81 -29.98 5.36
C CYS A 92 21.67 -29.47 6.24
N GLN A 93 21.87 -29.44 7.56
CA GLN A 93 20.87 -28.93 8.51
C GLN A 93 20.50 -27.45 8.25
N GLN A 94 21.46 -26.63 7.80
CA GLN A 94 21.16 -25.25 7.40
C GLN A 94 20.29 -25.19 6.14
N VAL A 95 20.54 -26.05 5.16
CA VAL A 95 19.71 -26.14 3.95
C VAL A 95 18.29 -26.54 4.33
N ASP A 96 18.11 -27.60 5.12
CA ASP A 96 16.79 -28.08 5.53
C ASP A 96 15.97 -26.99 6.25
N LYS A 97 16.63 -26.24 7.16
CA LYS A 97 15.99 -25.10 7.86
C LYS A 97 15.54 -24.02 6.88
N LEU A 98 16.38 -23.67 5.91
CA LEU A 98 16.05 -22.64 4.93
C LEU A 98 14.94 -23.08 3.99
N GLU A 99 14.89 -24.37 3.60
CA GLU A 99 13.80 -24.92 2.80
C GLU A 99 12.47 -24.85 3.53
N PHE A 100 12.46 -25.20 4.81
CA PHE A 100 11.27 -25.03 5.65
C PHE A 100 10.84 -23.56 5.73
N GLU A 101 11.78 -22.63 5.95
CA GLU A 101 11.46 -21.21 5.99
C GLU A 101 10.97 -20.66 4.64
N TYR A 102 11.53 -21.14 3.53
CA TYR A 102 11.11 -20.76 2.18
C TYR A 102 9.64 -21.13 1.94
N GLU A 103 9.26 -22.37 2.24
CA GLU A 103 7.87 -22.82 2.08
C GLU A 103 6.92 -22.09 3.03
N ARG A 104 7.34 -21.82 4.27
CA ARG A 104 6.55 -20.99 5.21
C ARG A 104 6.31 -19.59 4.65
N LEU A 105 7.34 -18.91 4.17
CA LEU A 105 7.23 -17.56 3.59
C LEU A 105 6.29 -17.52 2.39
N LYS A 106 6.35 -18.52 1.51
CA LYS A 106 5.43 -18.63 0.37
C LYS A 106 3.99 -18.84 0.82
N LYS A 107 3.78 -19.70 1.81
CA LYS A 107 2.45 -19.94 2.37
C LYS A 107 1.89 -18.65 2.99
N ASP A 108 2.67 -17.94 3.78
CA ASP A 108 2.26 -16.68 4.37
C ASP A 108 1.92 -15.65 3.29
N ALA A 109 2.76 -15.48 2.27
CA ALA A 109 2.47 -14.59 1.13
C ALA A 109 1.16 -14.95 0.41
N SER A 110 0.86 -16.25 0.24
CA SER A 110 -0.39 -16.70 -0.37
C SER A 110 -1.63 -16.34 0.47
N ILE A 111 -1.50 -16.32 1.80
CA ILE A 111 -2.60 -15.90 2.70
C ILE A 111 -2.92 -14.42 2.47
N TYR A 112 -1.92 -13.56 2.42
CA TYR A 112 -2.12 -12.13 2.13
C TYR A 112 -2.73 -11.89 0.76
N HIS A 113 -2.28 -12.63 -0.26
CA HIS A 113 -2.85 -12.55 -1.61
C HIS A 113 -4.34 -12.96 -1.63
N ASN A 114 -4.68 -14.09 -1.00
CA ASN A 114 -6.07 -14.56 -0.94
C ASN A 114 -6.97 -13.60 -0.16
N LEU A 115 -6.48 -13.03 0.95
CA LEU A 115 -7.22 -12.02 1.71
C LEU A 115 -7.48 -10.77 0.86
N HIS A 116 -6.47 -10.29 0.14
CA HIS A 116 -6.59 -9.16 -0.76
C HIS A 116 -7.63 -9.43 -1.87
N GLU A 117 -7.54 -10.58 -2.56
CA GLU A 117 -8.53 -10.95 -3.59
C GLU A 117 -9.95 -11.08 -3.04
N GLN A 118 -10.13 -11.75 -1.89
CA GLN A 118 -11.45 -11.93 -1.30
C GLN A 118 -12.10 -10.60 -0.92
N LEU A 119 -11.33 -9.66 -0.38
CA LEU A 119 -11.83 -8.33 -0.05
C LEU A 119 -12.26 -7.57 -1.30
N GLN A 120 -11.45 -7.58 -2.36
CA GLN A 120 -11.78 -6.92 -3.63
C GLN A 120 -12.99 -7.54 -4.33
N LEU A 121 -13.17 -8.85 -4.23
CA LEU A 121 -14.32 -9.54 -4.82
C LEU A 121 -15.61 -9.37 -4.00
N SER A 122 -15.50 -8.95 -2.75
CA SER A 122 -16.65 -8.82 -1.84
C SER A 122 -17.65 -7.79 -2.35
N SER A 123 -18.94 -8.10 -2.24
CA SER A 123 -20.01 -7.17 -2.64
C SER A 123 -19.98 -5.86 -1.86
N CYS A 124 -19.51 -5.89 -0.60
CA CYS A 124 -19.42 -4.70 0.24
C CYS A 124 -18.36 -3.72 -0.29
N TYR A 125 -17.19 -4.23 -0.69
CA TYR A 125 -16.14 -3.40 -1.27
C TYR A 125 -16.58 -2.76 -2.59
N LYS A 126 -17.23 -3.53 -3.47
CA LYS A 126 -17.76 -3.01 -4.75
C LYS A 126 -18.79 -1.89 -4.56
N LEU A 127 -19.74 -2.08 -3.64
CA LEU A 127 -20.72 -1.04 -3.31
C LEU A 127 -20.07 0.21 -2.71
N MET A 128 -19.02 0.02 -1.91
CA MET A 128 -18.26 1.14 -1.33
C MET A 128 -17.50 1.93 -2.40
N GLU A 129 -16.88 1.23 -3.36
CA GLU A 129 -16.19 1.80 -4.52
C GLU A 129 -17.17 2.58 -5.42
N GLU A 130 -18.29 1.96 -5.82
CA GLU A 130 -19.34 2.61 -6.60
C GLU A 130 -19.89 3.86 -5.87
N SER A 131 -20.14 3.76 -4.57
CA SER A 131 -20.61 4.91 -3.78
C SER A 131 -19.56 6.03 -3.68
N ASN A 132 -18.27 5.70 -3.66
CA ASN A 132 -17.20 6.69 -3.66
C ASN A 132 -17.12 7.40 -5.03
N ASP A 133 -17.18 6.64 -6.12
CA ASP A 133 -17.18 7.18 -7.48
C ASP A 133 -18.36 8.13 -7.74
N GLU A 134 -19.55 7.75 -7.29
CA GLU A 134 -20.72 8.62 -7.35
C GLU A 134 -20.54 9.90 -6.50
N ALA A 135 -19.97 9.78 -5.30
CA ALA A 135 -19.71 10.93 -4.45
C ALA A 135 -18.71 11.90 -5.10
N GLU A 136 -17.62 11.39 -5.65
CA GLU A 136 -16.64 12.20 -6.39
C GLU A 136 -17.26 12.86 -7.63
N LYS A 137 -18.10 12.12 -8.37
CA LYS A 137 -18.82 12.66 -9.52
C LYS A 137 -19.73 13.82 -9.09
N ARG A 138 -20.50 13.66 -8.01
CA ARG A 138 -21.35 14.73 -7.44
C ARG A 138 -20.53 15.93 -6.99
N ILE A 139 -19.34 15.72 -6.41
CA ILE A 139 -18.43 16.80 -6.02
C ILE A 139 -17.94 17.56 -7.27
N ARG A 140 -17.50 16.84 -8.31
CA ARG A 140 -17.07 17.44 -9.59
C ARG A 140 -18.21 18.24 -10.21
N GLU A 141 -19.38 17.65 -10.38
CA GLU A 141 -20.57 18.31 -10.95
C GLU A 141 -21.03 19.51 -10.10
N GLY A 142 -20.98 19.40 -8.78
CA GLY A 142 -21.27 20.49 -7.85
C GLY A 142 -20.28 21.65 -7.95
N ALA A 143 -19.00 21.38 -8.18
CA ALA A 143 -17.99 22.41 -8.43
C ALA A 143 -18.29 23.16 -9.74
N PHE A 144 -18.66 22.45 -10.82
CA PHE A 144 -19.10 23.06 -12.08
C PHE A 144 -20.38 23.88 -11.92
N ALA A 145 -21.38 23.37 -11.19
CA ALA A 145 -22.67 24.05 -10.99
C ALA A 145 -22.59 25.27 -10.07
N LYS A 146 -21.69 25.25 -9.06
CA LYS A 146 -21.46 26.39 -8.15
C LYS A 146 -20.72 27.55 -8.81
N GLY A 147 -20.39 27.45 -10.10
CA GLY A 147 -19.67 28.49 -10.80
C GLY A 147 -18.26 28.67 -10.23
N VAL A 148 -17.64 27.61 -9.71
CA VAL A 148 -16.18 27.47 -9.80
C VAL A 148 -15.89 27.24 -11.27
N ARG A 149 -16.17 28.28 -12.08
CA ARG A 149 -15.53 28.44 -13.36
C ARG A 149 -14.07 28.45 -12.98
N ASP A 150 -13.26 27.59 -13.61
CA ASP A 150 -11.88 27.97 -13.88
C ASP A 150 -11.97 29.45 -14.24
N THR A 151 -11.39 30.34 -13.43
CA THR A 151 -11.34 31.76 -13.78
C THR A 151 -10.77 31.76 -15.18
N ALA A 152 -11.65 31.94 -16.16
CA ALA A 152 -11.32 31.62 -17.53
C ALA A 152 -10.17 32.55 -17.86
N PHE A 153 -9.14 32.04 -18.52
CA PHE A 153 -7.94 32.82 -18.84
C PHE A 153 -8.26 34.26 -19.30
N GLU A 154 -9.37 34.45 -20.03
CA GLU A 154 -9.92 35.75 -20.44
C GLU A 154 -10.40 36.67 -19.30
N GLU A 155 -11.00 36.15 -18.24
CA GLU A 155 -11.45 36.92 -17.07
C GLU A 155 -10.24 37.39 -16.24
N LEU A 156 -9.21 36.55 -16.10
CA LEU A 156 -7.93 36.93 -15.50
C LEU A 156 -7.17 37.95 -16.36
N LEU A 157 -7.12 37.76 -17.68
CA LEU A 157 -6.55 38.72 -18.62
C LEU A 157 -7.27 40.06 -18.58
N ALA A 158 -8.60 40.07 -18.41
CA ALA A 158 -9.37 41.31 -18.32
C ALA A 158 -9.10 42.07 -17.01
N VAL A 159 -8.82 41.36 -15.91
CA VAL A 159 -8.38 41.97 -14.64
C VAL A 159 -6.97 42.52 -14.76
N GLU A 160 -6.03 41.75 -15.34
CA GLU A 160 -4.64 42.17 -15.52
C GLU A 160 -4.50 43.33 -16.52
N LYS A 161 -5.28 43.35 -17.61
CA LYS A 161 -5.34 44.49 -18.55
C LYS A 161 -5.85 45.79 -17.91
N LYS A 162 -6.68 45.67 -16.86
CA LYS A 162 -7.21 46.82 -16.11
C LYS A 162 -6.28 47.28 -14.99
N ASP A 163 -5.23 46.51 -14.68
CA ASP A 163 -4.21 46.92 -13.72
C ASP A 163 -3.29 47.98 -14.33
N ASN A 164 -3.77 49.22 -14.27
CA ASN A 164 -3.01 50.37 -14.75
C ASN A 164 -1.69 50.57 -13.99
N ALA A 165 -1.55 50.06 -12.75
CA ALA A 165 -0.32 50.22 -11.98
C ALA A 165 0.78 49.28 -12.50
N PHE A 166 0.42 48.05 -12.90
CA PHE A 166 1.34 47.09 -13.51
C PHE A 166 1.81 47.53 -14.91
N TRP A 167 0.90 48.08 -15.73
CA TRP A 167 1.22 48.55 -17.10
C TRP A 167 1.77 49.97 -17.19
N ARG A 168 1.81 50.72 -16.08
CA ARG A 168 2.53 51.99 -16.06
C ARG A 168 4.02 51.70 -16.23
N ARG A 169 4.54 52.00 -17.42
CA ARG A 169 5.97 52.32 -17.60
C ARG A 169 6.26 53.62 -16.86
N ASP A 170 6.30 53.58 -15.53
CA ASP A 170 7.03 54.58 -14.77
C ASP A 170 8.50 54.31 -15.06
N GLY A 171 8.95 54.86 -16.19
CA GLY A 171 10.32 54.87 -16.65
C GLY A 171 11.17 55.68 -15.69
N LYS A 172 11.42 55.15 -14.49
CA LYS A 172 12.58 55.54 -13.72
C LYS A 172 13.75 54.76 -14.30
N LEU A 173 14.26 55.28 -15.43
CA LEU A 173 15.61 55.00 -15.89
C LEU A 173 16.49 55.04 -14.64
N ARG A 174 17.07 53.90 -14.26
CA ARG A 174 18.15 53.89 -13.28
C ARG A 174 19.29 54.63 -13.96
N SER A 175 19.39 55.93 -13.69
CA SER A 175 20.57 56.71 -14.03
C SER A 175 21.73 56.11 -13.25
N ILE A 176 22.56 55.33 -13.93
CA ILE A 176 23.88 54.96 -13.43
C ILE A 176 24.70 56.24 -13.52
N SER A 177 24.96 56.86 -12.37
CA SER A 177 25.94 57.93 -12.28
C SER A 177 27.33 57.29 -12.30
N ASP A 178 28.05 57.48 -13.40
CA ASP A 178 29.51 57.28 -13.44
C ASP A 178 30.17 58.39 -12.61
N SER A 179 30.79 58.00 -11.50
CA SER A 179 31.79 58.81 -10.80
C SER A 179 33.13 58.10 -10.95
N MET A 180 34.04 58.73 -11.71
CA MET A 180 35.48 58.62 -11.46
C MET A 180 35.87 59.58 -10.34
#